data_AF-A0A6P7P5Q2-F1
#
_entry.id   AF-A0A6P7P5Q2-F1
#
_cell.length_a   1.000
_cell.length_b   1.000
_cell.length_c   1.000
_cell.angle_alpha   90.00
_cell.angle_beta   90.00
_cell.angle_gamma   90.00
#
_symmetry.space_group_name_H-M   'P 1'
#
loop_
_entity.id
_entity.type
_entity.pdbx_description
1 polymer ?
#
loop_
_entity_poly.entity_id
_entity_poly.type
_entity_poly.pdbx_seq_one_letter_code
_entity_poly.pdbx_strand_id
1 'polypeptide(L)'
;MALLQLTLLLAIGFHGCASSADVWQRDPDALRVTPNGDVCHDCTQIFELIADLLSNADFQKKMIAGVERLCDLLPGETKKLCKDEVEKMLPFAITFITGVAKPAQLCKVLGLCAVDQETMRALLLQANWISVNLEPENQCSFCILFVKTLEGLLPKERTESAITKVLEEVCRILPSTYKDQCEAVVDRFTKAVLDALMHYATPQTICALLHLCHGEDAAVDPCTLATYRCRDVKTSVQCGTLFYCQRFAWKSLNHNTI
;
A
#
# COMPACT_ATOMS: atom_id res chain seq x y z
N MET A 1 -40.52 -11.99 -59.67
CA MET A 1 -39.95 -10.70 -59.23
C MET A 1 -40.29 -10.32 -57.78
N ALA A 2 -41.41 -10.78 -57.19
CA ALA A 2 -41.74 -10.51 -55.78
C ALA A 2 -41.08 -11.50 -54.77
N LEU A 3 -40.62 -12.68 -55.21
CA LEU A 3 -40.02 -13.70 -54.34
C LEU A 3 -38.55 -13.41 -53.97
N LEU A 4 -37.83 -12.65 -54.81
CA LEU A 4 -36.44 -12.23 -54.55
C LEU A 4 -36.32 -11.01 -53.63
N GLN A 5 -37.40 -10.23 -53.48
CA GLN A 5 -37.45 -9.08 -52.56
C GLN A 5 -37.79 -9.53 -51.13
N LEU A 6 -38.57 -10.61 -50.98
CA LEU A 6 -38.89 -11.18 -49.67
C LEU A 6 -37.67 -11.84 -49.01
N THR A 7 -36.77 -12.44 -49.79
CA THR A 7 -35.54 -13.05 -49.27
C THR A 7 -34.49 -12.00 -48.88
N LEU A 8 -34.48 -10.83 -49.52
CA LEU A 8 -33.57 -9.73 -49.15
C LEU A 8 -33.98 -9.04 -47.84
N LEU A 9 -35.28 -8.90 -47.58
CA LEU A 9 -35.81 -8.31 -46.34
C LEU A 9 -35.68 -9.25 -45.13
N LEU A 10 -35.73 -10.57 -45.33
CA LEU A 10 -35.49 -11.55 -44.25
C LEU A 10 -34.00 -11.70 -43.89
N ALA A 11 -33.07 -11.35 -44.79
CA ALA A 11 -31.62 -11.36 -44.51
C ALA A 11 -31.15 -10.13 -43.70
N ILE A 12 -31.87 -9.00 -43.79
CA ILE A 12 -31.55 -7.78 -43.03
C ILE A 12 -32.10 -7.85 -41.59
N GLY A 13 -33.08 -8.73 -41.34
CA GLY A 13 -33.65 -8.97 -40.00
C GLY A 13 -32.86 -9.91 -39.09
N PHE A 14 -31.75 -10.49 -39.54
CA PHE A 14 -30.91 -11.44 -38.77
C PHE A 14 -29.52 -10.89 -38.39
N HIS A 15 -29.30 -9.58 -38.50
CA HIS A 15 -28.13 -8.90 -37.90
C HIS A 15 -28.45 -8.15 -36.60
N GLY A 16 -29.69 -8.20 -36.13
CA GLY A 16 -30.11 -7.67 -34.82
C GLY A 16 -30.56 -8.83 -33.92
N CYS A 17 -29.83 -9.05 -32.83
CA CYS A 17 -30.08 -10.07 -31.80
C CYS A 17 -29.70 -11.52 -32.14
N ALA A 18 -28.39 -11.75 -32.33
CA ALA A 18 -27.75 -12.93 -31.75
C ALA A 18 -26.96 -12.49 -30.51
N SER A 19 -27.49 -12.90 -29.38
CA SER A 19 -26.92 -12.88 -28.03
C SER A 19 -25.43 -13.23 -28.00
N SER A 20 -24.65 -12.36 -27.36
CA SER A 20 -23.64 -12.72 -26.34
C SER A 20 -23.05 -14.12 -26.46
N ALA A 21 -22.14 -14.34 -27.39
CA ALA A 21 -21.31 -15.55 -27.42
C ALA A 21 -19.91 -15.35 -28.00
N ASP A 22 -19.44 -14.12 -28.22
CA ASP A 22 -18.04 -13.83 -28.58
C ASP A 22 -17.57 -12.53 -27.90
N VAL A 23 -17.66 -12.48 -26.57
CA VAL A 23 -17.01 -11.43 -25.72
C VAL A 23 -16.12 -12.13 -24.69
N TRP A 24 -15.35 -13.12 -25.15
CA TRP A 24 -14.27 -13.73 -24.37
C TRP A 24 -13.03 -14.02 -25.23
N GLN A 25 -12.70 -13.14 -26.18
CA GLN A 25 -11.27 -12.84 -26.36
C GLN A 25 -10.92 -11.88 -25.23
N ARG A 26 -10.62 -12.46 -24.06
CA ARG A 26 -9.99 -11.77 -22.94
C ARG A 26 -8.57 -11.45 -23.40
N ASP A 27 -8.41 -10.32 -24.07
CA ASP A 27 -7.11 -9.73 -24.35
C ASP A 27 -6.47 -9.33 -23.01
N PRO A 28 -5.40 -10.01 -22.55
CA PRO A 28 -4.79 -9.73 -21.25
C PRO A 28 -4.06 -8.38 -21.20
N ASP A 29 -3.91 -7.68 -22.33
CA ASP A 29 -3.21 -6.39 -22.41
C ASP A 29 -4.14 -5.15 -22.41
N ALA A 30 -5.46 -5.33 -22.41
CA ALA A 30 -6.41 -4.22 -22.44
C ALA A 30 -6.50 -3.39 -21.13
N LEU A 31 -5.80 -3.79 -20.06
CA LEU A 31 -5.78 -3.08 -18.78
C LEU A 31 -4.69 -1.99 -18.66
N ARG A 32 -3.84 -1.81 -19.68
CA ARG A 32 -2.61 -0.98 -19.55
C ARG A 32 -2.60 0.37 -20.26
N VAL A 33 -3.60 0.70 -21.06
CA VAL A 33 -3.57 1.96 -21.82
C VAL A 33 -4.76 2.83 -21.48
N THR A 34 -4.60 3.64 -20.44
CA THR A 34 -5.43 4.85 -20.26
C THR A 34 -4.85 6.01 -21.07
N PRO A 35 -5.67 6.99 -21.50
CA PRO A 35 -5.19 8.18 -22.24
C PRO A 35 -4.20 9.05 -21.43
N ASN A 36 -4.11 8.82 -20.12
CA ASN A 36 -3.10 9.35 -19.23
C ASN A 36 -2.21 8.19 -18.75
N GLY A 37 -0.98 8.09 -19.29
CA GLY A 37 0.15 7.33 -18.73
C GLY A 37 -0.01 5.81 -18.57
N ASP A 38 1.07 5.06 -18.80
CA ASP A 38 1.17 3.66 -18.38
C ASP A 38 1.55 3.63 -16.90
N VAL A 39 0.60 3.32 -16.01
CA VAL A 39 0.80 3.26 -14.55
C VAL A 39 1.86 2.23 -14.15
N CYS A 40 2.01 1.15 -14.92
CA CYS A 40 3.06 0.16 -14.68
C CYS A 40 4.43 0.76 -15.01
N HIS A 41 4.53 1.48 -16.13
CA HIS A 41 5.74 2.20 -16.51
C HIS A 41 6.14 3.24 -15.47
N ASP A 42 5.19 4.07 -15.04
CA ASP A 42 5.43 5.10 -14.02
C ASP A 42 5.90 4.47 -12.71
N CYS A 43 5.28 3.37 -12.28
CA CYS A 43 5.73 2.62 -11.10
C CYS A 43 7.17 2.13 -11.26
N THR A 44 7.50 1.51 -12.39
CA THR A 44 8.86 0.99 -12.62
C THR A 44 9.90 2.10 -12.61
N GLN A 45 9.60 3.24 -13.26
CA GLN A 45 10.50 4.40 -13.25
C GLN A 45 10.72 4.95 -11.84
N ILE A 46 9.68 5.06 -11.02
CA ILE A 46 9.82 5.53 -9.63
C ILE A 46 10.79 4.64 -8.85
N PHE A 47 10.66 3.32 -8.97
CA PHE A 47 11.55 2.40 -8.26
C PHE A 47 12.97 2.37 -8.84
N GLU A 48 13.14 2.60 -10.15
CA GLU A 48 14.46 2.80 -10.75
C GLU A 48 15.13 4.06 -10.20
N LEU A 49 14.40 5.18 -10.14
CA LEU A 49 14.90 6.44 -9.56
C LEU A 49 15.28 6.27 -8.08
N ILE A 50 14.48 5.54 -7.31
CA ILE A 50 14.81 5.23 -5.91
C ILE A 50 16.07 4.38 -5.83
N ALA A 51 16.23 3.36 -6.68
CA ALA A 51 17.43 2.52 -6.71
C ALA A 51 18.68 3.32 -7.10
N ASP A 52 18.57 4.24 -8.06
CA ASP A 52 19.65 5.13 -8.47
C ASP A 52 20.03 6.11 -7.35
N LEU A 53 19.03 6.69 -6.68
CA LEU A 53 19.26 7.59 -5.54
C LEU A 53 19.94 6.84 -4.39
N LEU A 54 19.51 5.63 -4.08
CA LEU A 54 20.12 4.77 -3.06
C LEU A 54 21.54 4.36 -3.44
N SER A 55 21.84 4.18 -4.72
CA SER A 55 23.19 3.86 -5.22
C SER A 55 24.11 5.08 -5.30
N ASN A 56 23.57 6.30 -5.14
CA ASN A 56 24.36 7.52 -5.17
C ASN A 56 25.19 7.70 -3.90
N ALA A 57 26.52 7.78 -4.04
CA ALA A 57 27.45 7.86 -2.92
C ALA A 57 27.23 9.10 -2.01
N ASP A 58 26.80 10.24 -2.55
CA ASP A 58 26.54 11.44 -1.74
C ASP A 58 25.23 11.29 -0.96
N PHE A 59 24.22 10.65 -1.54
CA PHE A 59 23.00 10.31 -0.82
C PHE A 59 23.26 9.28 0.29
N GLN A 60 24.06 8.24 0.01
CA GLN A 60 24.47 7.28 1.04
C GLN A 60 25.19 7.96 2.21
N LYS A 61 26.16 8.85 1.92
CA LYS A 61 26.84 9.63 2.97
C LYS A 61 25.87 10.46 3.80
N LYS A 62 24.87 11.09 3.17
CA LYS A 62 23.83 11.85 3.89
C LYS A 62 22.97 10.95 4.77
N MET A 63 22.62 9.75 4.31
CA MET A 63 21.88 8.79 5.13
C MET A 63 22.71 8.27 6.30
N ILE A 64 23.98 7.91 6.09
CA ILE A 64 24.91 7.51 7.17
C ILE A 64 24.97 8.62 8.21
N ALA A 65 25.28 9.85 7.79
CA ALA A 65 25.37 11.00 8.70
C ALA A 65 24.03 11.30 9.40
N GLY A 66 22.89 11.02 8.76
CA GLY A 66 21.57 11.15 9.37
C GLY A 66 21.36 10.15 10.50
N VAL A 67 21.69 8.87 10.28
CA VAL A 67 21.54 7.81 11.28
C VAL A 67 22.58 7.96 12.40
N GLU A 68 23.80 8.42 12.10
CA GLU A 68 24.83 8.70 13.12
C GLU A 68 24.43 9.80 14.11
N ARG A 69 23.57 10.74 13.72
CA ARG A 69 23.00 11.73 14.65
C ARG A 69 22.11 11.07 15.69
N LEU A 70 21.43 9.97 15.34
CA LEU A 70 20.67 9.19 16.31
C LEU A 70 21.61 8.51 17.31
N CYS A 71 22.77 8.04 16.86
CA CYS A 71 23.81 7.51 17.73
C CYS A 71 24.36 8.56 18.71
N ASP A 72 24.31 9.86 18.37
CA ASP A 72 24.75 10.93 19.28
C ASP A 72 23.86 11.07 20.53
N LEU A 73 22.64 10.52 20.52
CA LEU A 73 21.74 10.46 21.68
C LEU A 73 22.15 9.38 22.70
N LEU A 74 23.05 8.47 22.33
CA LEU A 74 23.50 7.39 23.19
C LEU A 74 24.73 7.83 24.02
N PRO A 75 24.82 7.43 25.30
CA PRO A 75 25.98 7.74 26.13
C PRO A 75 27.13 6.75 25.93
N GLY A 76 28.36 7.23 26.11
CA GLY A 76 29.57 6.41 26.28
C GLY A 76 29.92 5.51 25.09
N GLU A 77 30.35 4.28 25.38
CA GLU A 77 30.79 3.29 24.40
C GLU A 77 29.70 2.90 23.38
N THR A 78 28.42 2.94 23.78
CA THR A 78 27.29 2.58 22.92
C THR A 78 27.14 3.53 21.72
N LYS A 79 27.51 4.80 21.89
CA LYS A 79 27.56 5.78 20.80
C LYS A 79 28.56 5.37 19.72
N LYS A 80 29.75 4.95 20.13
CA LYS A 80 30.82 4.55 19.21
C LYS A 80 30.44 3.27 18.47
N LEU A 81 29.95 2.27 19.20
CA LEU A 81 29.46 1.03 18.61
C LEU A 81 28.32 1.28 17.61
N CYS A 82 27.38 2.17 17.94
CA CYS A 82 26.29 2.55 17.04
C CYS A 82 26.81 3.16 15.73
N LYS A 83 27.75 4.11 15.79
CA LYS A 83 28.32 4.72 14.58
C LYS A 83 29.08 3.71 13.72
N ASP A 84 29.92 2.89 14.36
CA ASP A 84 30.67 1.83 13.68
C ASP A 84 29.74 0.82 12.97
N GLU A 85 28.59 0.50 13.58
CA GLU A 85 27.60 -0.40 13.00
C GLU A 85 26.84 0.27 11.86
N VAL A 86 26.46 1.55 11.99
CA VAL A 86 25.78 2.31 10.94
C VAL A 86 26.64 2.44 9.69
N GLU A 87 27.93 2.75 9.84
CA GLU A 87 28.87 2.84 8.70
C GLU A 87 29.00 1.53 7.93
N LYS A 88 28.87 0.37 8.60
CA LYS A 88 29.02 -0.95 7.98
C LYS A 88 27.71 -1.52 7.46
N MET A 89 26.64 -1.36 8.23
CA MET A 89 25.35 -1.99 7.95
C MET A 89 24.54 -1.22 6.94
N LEU A 90 24.60 0.11 6.93
CA LEU A 90 23.77 0.90 6.02
C LEU A 90 24.14 0.67 4.54
N PRO A 91 25.42 0.65 4.13
CA PRO A 91 25.80 0.31 2.75
C PRO A 91 25.41 -1.12 2.36
N PHE A 92 25.52 -2.07 3.30
CA PHE A 92 25.13 -3.46 3.09
C PHE A 92 23.60 -3.57 2.90
N ALA A 93 22.81 -2.91 3.74
CA ALA A 93 21.36 -2.87 3.64
C ALA A 93 20.90 -2.27 2.31
N ILE A 94 21.52 -1.17 1.87
CA ILE A 94 21.24 -0.55 0.57
C ILE A 94 21.53 -1.53 -0.57
N THR A 95 22.69 -2.18 -0.55
CA THR A 95 23.09 -3.15 -1.58
C THR A 95 22.15 -4.35 -1.62
N PHE A 96 21.69 -4.82 -0.45
CA PHE A 96 20.73 -5.91 -0.35
C PHE A 96 19.37 -5.51 -0.93
N ILE A 97 18.87 -4.32 -0.57
CA ILE A 97 17.58 -3.81 -1.05
C ILE A 97 17.62 -3.62 -2.57
N THR A 98 18.65 -2.95 -3.11
CA THR A 98 18.74 -2.72 -4.56
C THR A 98 19.03 -3.99 -5.34
N GLY A 99 19.70 -4.99 -4.75
CA GLY A 99 19.97 -6.27 -5.36
C GLY A 99 18.75 -7.21 -5.44
N VAL A 100 17.90 -7.21 -4.42
CA VAL A 100 16.75 -8.14 -4.31
C VAL A 100 15.48 -7.53 -4.89
N ALA A 101 15.29 -6.21 -4.77
CA ALA A 101 14.03 -5.54 -5.07
C ALA A 101 14.03 -4.94 -6.48
N LYS A 102 13.84 -5.78 -7.50
CA LYS A 102 13.71 -5.30 -8.89
C LYS A 102 12.44 -4.45 -9.05
N PRO A 103 12.52 -3.25 -9.66
CA PRO A 103 11.38 -2.34 -9.89
C PRO A 103 10.13 -3.02 -10.44
N ALA A 104 10.29 -3.83 -11.50
CA ALA A 104 9.18 -4.55 -12.12
C ALA A 104 8.51 -5.57 -11.17
N GLN A 105 9.27 -6.22 -10.30
CA GLN A 105 8.74 -7.20 -9.35
C GLN A 105 8.01 -6.51 -8.19
N LEU A 106 8.56 -5.39 -7.71
CA LEU A 106 7.88 -4.54 -6.72
C LEU A 106 6.54 -4.04 -7.28
N CYS A 107 6.52 -3.54 -8.51
CA CYS A 107 5.28 -3.07 -9.14
C CYS A 107 4.26 -4.20 -9.40
N LYS A 108 4.71 -5.43 -9.65
CA LYS A 108 3.84 -6.62 -9.71
C LYS A 108 3.23 -6.95 -8.34
N VAL A 109 4.05 -6.95 -7.29
CA VAL A 109 3.59 -7.17 -5.90
C VAL A 109 2.60 -6.10 -5.46
N LEU A 110 2.83 -4.85 -5.86
CA LEU A 110 1.93 -3.72 -5.60
C LEU A 110 0.66 -3.74 -6.48
N GLY A 111 0.54 -4.69 -7.41
CA GLY A 111 -0.59 -4.79 -8.33
C GLY A 111 -0.65 -3.68 -9.39
N LEU A 112 0.42 -2.90 -9.54
CA LEU A 112 0.55 -1.81 -10.51
C LEU A 112 1.02 -2.30 -11.88
N CYS A 113 1.66 -3.47 -11.93
CA CYS A 113 1.99 -4.18 -13.16
C CYS A 113 1.25 -5.52 -13.21
N ALA A 114 0.83 -5.93 -14.42
CA ALA A 114 0.24 -7.26 -14.63
C ALA A 114 1.19 -8.36 -14.16
N VAL A 115 0.64 -9.27 -13.38
CA VAL A 115 1.32 -10.45 -12.86
C VAL A 115 1.05 -11.61 -13.82
N ASP A 116 2.10 -12.26 -14.30
CA ASP A 116 1.95 -13.47 -15.12
C ASP A 116 1.44 -14.66 -14.27
N GLN A 117 0.80 -15.62 -14.93
CA GLN A 117 0.14 -16.76 -14.28
C GLN A 117 1.10 -17.66 -13.50
N GLU A 118 2.39 -17.70 -13.88
CA GLU A 118 3.44 -18.44 -13.17
C GLU A 118 3.88 -17.70 -11.90
N THR A 119 4.06 -16.38 -11.96
CA THR A 119 4.40 -15.54 -10.80
C THR A 119 3.27 -15.53 -9.77
N MET A 120 2.00 -15.54 -10.21
CA MET A 120 0.85 -15.73 -9.32
C MET A 120 0.88 -17.09 -8.61
N ARG A 121 1.22 -18.19 -9.31
CA ARG A 121 1.38 -19.50 -8.67
C ARG A 121 2.57 -19.52 -7.72
N ALA A 122 3.70 -18.92 -8.08
CA ALA A 122 4.89 -18.86 -7.23
C ALA A 122 4.65 -18.03 -5.95
N LEU A 123 3.92 -16.91 -6.05
CA LEU A 123 3.57 -16.08 -4.89
C LEU A 123 2.60 -16.81 -3.95
N LEU A 124 1.62 -17.52 -4.51
CA LEU A 124 0.70 -18.37 -3.73
C LEU A 124 1.41 -19.57 -3.09
N LEU A 125 2.47 -20.11 -3.72
CA LEU A 125 3.29 -21.20 -3.19
C LEU A 125 4.28 -20.73 -2.10
N GLN A 126 4.69 -19.47 -2.12
CA GLN A 126 5.59 -18.87 -1.11
C GLN A 126 4.85 -18.23 0.08
N ALA A 127 3.52 -18.20 0.06
CA ALA A 127 2.68 -17.82 1.21
C ALA A 127 2.63 -18.90 2.31
N ASN A 128 3.68 -19.71 2.47
CA ASN A 128 3.85 -20.59 3.62
C ASN A 128 4.99 -20.07 4.50
N TRP A 129 4.73 -18.98 5.20
CA TRP A 129 5.58 -18.52 6.28
C TRP A 129 4.91 -18.86 7.61
N ILE A 130 5.60 -19.73 8.37
CA ILE A 130 5.27 -20.26 9.69
C ILE A 130 4.16 -21.34 9.71
N SER A 131 4.48 -22.55 9.24
CA SER A 131 3.75 -23.75 9.67
C SER A 131 4.21 -24.12 11.10
N VAL A 132 3.72 -23.40 12.11
CA VAL A 132 3.61 -23.98 13.45
C VAL A 132 2.47 -24.97 13.37
N ASN A 133 2.73 -26.26 13.60
CA ASN A 133 1.70 -27.31 13.67
C ASN A 133 0.84 -27.12 14.94
N LEU A 134 0.06 -26.04 14.97
CA LEU A 134 -1.05 -25.84 15.87
C LEU A 134 -2.31 -25.96 15.03
N GLU A 135 -3.33 -26.66 15.53
CA GLU A 135 -4.65 -26.70 14.88
C GLU A 135 -5.13 -25.26 14.58
N PRO A 136 -5.90 -25.04 13.50
CA PRO A 136 -6.30 -23.70 13.05
C PRO A 136 -6.98 -22.83 14.13
N GLU A 137 -7.71 -23.44 15.08
CA GLU A 137 -8.28 -22.73 16.25
C GLU A 137 -7.22 -22.26 17.25
N ASN A 138 -6.13 -23.02 17.38
CA ASN A 138 -5.01 -22.71 18.26
C ASN A 138 -4.11 -21.60 17.69
N GLN A 139 -4.00 -21.50 16.36
CA GLN A 139 -3.21 -20.44 15.70
C GLN A 139 -3.85 -19.05 15.85
N CYS A 140 -5.17 -18.95 15.68
CA CYS A 140 -5.90 -17.69 15.89
C CYS A 140 -5.78 -17.23 17.34
N SER A 141 -6.01 -18.14 18.29
CA SER A 141 -5.93 -17.86 19.73
C SER A 141 -4.53 -17.43 20.14
N PHE A 142 -3.50 -18.11 19.65
CA PHE A 142 -2.11 -17.77 19.90
C PHE A 142 -1.75 -16.40 19.31
N CYS A 143 -2.16 -16.12 18.08
CA CYS A 143 -1.92 -14.82 17.45
C CYS A 143 -2.57 -13.69 18.24
N ILE A 144 -3.84 -13.82 18.61
CA ILE A 144 -4.55 -12.79 19.38
C ILE A 144 -3.85 -12.56 20.72
N LEU A 145 -3.44 -13.62 21.41
CA LEU A 145 -2.71 -13.52 22.67
C LEU A 145 -1.36 -12.82 22.49
N PHE A 146 -0.62 -13.18 21.44
CA PHE A 146 0.67 -12.59 21.12
C PHE A 146 0.54 -11.09 20.82
N VAL A 147 -0.40 -10.69 19.97
CA VAL A 147 -0.63 -9.29 19.62
C VAL A 147 -1.09 -8.48 20.83
N LYS A 148 -2.01 -9.01 21.65
CA LYS A 148 -2.40 -8.37 22.94
C LYS A 148 -1.21 -8.19 23.88
N THR A 149 -0.32 -9.18 23.93
CA THR A 149 0.89 -9.09 24.76
C THR A 149 1.81 -7.99 24.24
N LEU A 150 2.00 -7.89 22.93
CA LEU A 150 2.77 -6.81 22.31
C LEU A 150 2.15 -5.44 22.58
N GLU A 151 0.83 -5.29 22.46
CA GLU A 151 0.12 -4.04 22.81
C GLU A 151 0.38 -3.63 24.26
N GLY A 152 0.33 -4.59 25.20
CA GLY A 152 0.61 -4.34 26.61
C GLY A 152 2.06 -3.96 26.92
N LEU A 153 3.01 -4.42 26.09
CA LEU A 153 4.43 -4.10 26.21
C LEU A 153 4.84 -2.79 25.51
N LEU A 154 3.97 -2.25 24.66
CA LEU A 154 4.19 -1.01 23.90
C LEU A 154 3.33 0.12 24.49
N PRO A 155 3.75 0.74 25.61
CA PRO A 155 2.98 1.83 26.21
C PRO A 155 2.87 2.99 25.23
N LYS A 156 1.62 3.31 24.86
CA LYS A 156 1.24 4.30 23.86
C LYS A 156 2.00 5.62 23.99
N GLU A 157 2.10 6.16 25.19
CA GLU A 157 2.81 7.42 25.48
C GLU A 157 4.31 7.35 25.16
N ARG A 158 4.96 6.19 25.37
CA ARG A 158 6.39 6.03 25.02
C ARG A 158 6.57 5.83 23.53
N THR A 159 5.67 5.10 22.89
CA THR A 159 5.68 4.89 21.42
C THR A 159 5.43 6.20 20.69
N GLU A 160 4.47 7.00 21.14
CA GLU A 160 4.20 8.35 20.64
C GLU A 160 5.42 9.24 20.79
N SER A 161 5.98 9.34 22.00
CA SER A 161 7.16 10.17 22.23
C SER A 161 8.37 9.74 21.38
N ALA A 162 8.61 8.44 21.21
CA ALA A 162 9.69 7.94 20.38
C ALA A 162 9.49 8.31 18.90
N ILE A 163 8.27 8.15 18.38
CA ILE A 163 7.96 8.44 16.98
C ILE A 163 7.99 9.95 16.71
N THR A 164 7.43 10.77 17.60
CA THR A 164 7.49 12.24 17.50
C THR A 164 8.94 12.71 17.43
N LYS A 165 9.83 12.23 18.31
CA LYS A 165 11.26 12.60 18.29
C LYS A 165 11.96 12.23 16.98
N VAL A 166 11.63 11.06 16.41
CA VAL A 166 12.20 10.64 15.13
C VAL A 166 11.73 11.59 14.01
N LEU A 167 10.45 11.95 14.00
CA LEU A 167 9.89 12.84 12.99
C LEU A 167 10.39 14.29 13.14
N GLU A 168 10.64 14.77 14.35
CA GLU A 168 11.29 16.05 14.62
C GLU A 168 12.72 16.11 14.06
N GLU A 169 13.50 15.02 14.17
CA GLU A 169 14.83 14.96 13.54
C GLU A 169 14.76 14.97 12.01
N VAL A 170 13.72 14.36 11.42
CA VAL A 170 13.45 14.50 9.99
C VAL A 170 13.18 15.97 9.64
N CYS A 171 12.42 16.69 10.46
CA CYS A 171 12.19 18.13 10.27
C CYS A 171 13.49 18.96 10.35
N ARG A 172 14.48 18.56 11.16
CA ARG A 172 15.80 19.21 11.22
C ARG A 172 16.68 18.95 10.00
N ILE A 173 16.44 17.88 9.25
CA ILE A 173 17.17 17.58 8.01
C ILE A 173 16.63 18.41 6.83
N LEU A 174 15.36 18.82 6.90
CA LEU A 174 14.72 19.62 5.86
C LEU A 174 15.32 21.05 5.77
N PRO A 175 15.30 21.68 4.58
CA PRO A 175 15.68 23.07 4.41
C PRO A 175 14.89 24.00 5.34
N SER A 176 15.52 25.08 5.80
CA SER A 176 14.93 26.03 6.76
C SER A 176 13.56 26.58 6.35
N THR A 177 13.30 26.69 5.05
CA THR A 177 12.01 27.11 4.48
C THR A 177 10.84 26.18 4.81
N TYR A 178 11.08 24.91 5.08
CA TYR A 178 10.04 23.89 5.33
C TYR A 178 10.02 23.40 6.77
N LYS A 179 11.00 23.78 7.57
CA LYS A 179 11.18 23.28 8.93
C LYS A 179 9.95 23.55 9.82
N ASP A 180 9.48 24.79 9.86
CA ASP A 180 8.34 25.17 10.70
C ASP A 180 7.03 24.48 10.26
N GLN A 181 6.88 24.27 8.94
CA GLN A 181 5.73 23.54 8.40
C GLN A 181 5.80 22.05 8.73
N CYS A 182 7.00 21.46 8.70
CA CYS A 182 7.22 20.08 9.09
C CYS A 182 6.93 19.86 10.58
N GLU A 183 7.47 20.70 11.47
CA GLU A 183 7.24 20.62 12.92
C GLU A 183 5.74 20.74 13.23
N ALA A 184 5.03 21.68 12.60
CA ALA A 184 3.59 21.82 12.76
C ALA A 184 2.78 20.60 12.28
N VAL A 185 3.25 19.89 11.26
CA VAL A 185 2.64 18.63 10.78
C VAL A 185 2.92 17.50 11.76
N VAL A 186 4.15 17.37 12.24
CA VAL A 186 4.53 16.34 13.22
C VAL A 186 3.72 16.49 14.50
N ASP A 187 3.63 17.70 15.05
CA ASP A 187 2.84 17.98 16.27
C ASP A 187 1.35 17.67 16.09
N ARG A 188 0.80 18.02 14.92
CA ARG A 188 -0.64 17.90 14.69
C ARG A 188 -1.08 16.47 14.35
N PHE A 189 -0.26 15.74 13.60
CA PHE A 189 -0.68 14.48 12.98
C PHE A 189 -0.11 13.25 13.67
N THR A 190 1.04 13.32 14.36
CA THR A 190 1.65 12.12 14.97
C THR A 190 0.70 11.45 15.95
N LYS A 191 0.08 12.23 16.83
CA LYS A 191 -0.91 11.74 17.79
C LYS A 191 -2.16 11.18 17.10
N ALA A 192 -2.73 11.91 16.15
CA ALA A 192 -3.94 11.48 15.44
C ALA A 192 -3.72 10.20 14.61
N VAL A 193 -2.55 10.08 13.97
CA VAL A 193 -2.15 8.88 13.20
C VAL A 193 -1.94 7.70 14.13
N LEU A 194 -1.25 7.89 15.26
CA LEU A 194 -1.06 6.82 16.24
C LEU A 194 -2.37 6.39 16.90
N ASP A 195 -3.26 7.32 17.21
CA ASP A 195 -4.60 7.02 17.70
C ASP A 195 -5.40 6.21 16.68
N ALA A 196 -5.37 6.60 15.41
CA ALA A 196 -6.03 5.88 14.33
C ALA A 196 -5.44 4.48 14.12
N LEU A 197 -4.11 4.35 14.16
CA LEU A 197 -3.42 3.07 14.05
C LEU A 197 -3.78 2.14 15.20
N MET A 198 -3.73 2.62 16.45
CA MET A 198 -4.12 1.82 17.62
C MET A 198 -5.60 1.42 17.57
N HIS A 199 -6.45 2.24 16.97
CA HIS A 199 -7.87 1.92 16.80
C HIS A 199 -8.10 0.83 15.74
N TYR A 200 -7.37 0.88 14.63
CA TYR A 200 -7.53 -0.05 13.51
C TYR A 200 -6.76 -1.37 13.70
N ALA A 201 -5.60 -1.30 14.35
CA ALA A 201 -4.66 -2.40 14.54
C ALA A 201 -5.05 -3.28 15.76
N THR A 202 -6.32 -3.67 15.85
CA THR A 202 -6.75 -4.59 16.91
C THR A 202 -6.10 -5.97 16.72
N PRO A 203 -5.95 -6.77 17.80
CA PRO A 203 -5.42 -8.13 17.70
C PRO A 203 -6.18 -8.99 16.70
N GLN A 204 -7.50 -8.81 16.61
CA GLN A 204 -8.37 -9.51 15.68
C GLN A 204 -8.09 -9.08 14.23
N THR A 205 -7.97 -7.78 13.98
CA THR A 205 -7.65 -7.25 12.65
C THR A 205 -6.28 -7.73 12.18
N ILE A 206 -5.27 -7.66 13.04
CA ILE A 206 -3.90 -8.09 12.72
C ILE A 206 -3.88 -9.59 12.44
N CYS A 207 -4.49 -10.41 13.29
CA CYS A 207 -4.49 -11.86 13.11
C CYS A 207 -5.34 -12.32 11.92
N ALA A 208 -6.38 -11.58 11.55
CA ALA A 208 -7.13 -11.78 10.31
C ALA A 208 -6.31 -11.40 9.07
N LEU A 209 -5.56 -10.29 9.11
CA LEU A 209 -4.65 -9.88 8.03
C LEU A 209 -3.50 -10.88 7.83
N LEU A 210 -3.05 -11.52 8.89
CA LEU A 210 -2.05 -12.60 8.85
C LEU A 210 -2.65 -13.95 8.42
N HIS A 211 -3.95 -13.99 8.10
CA HIS A 211 -4.69 -15.22 7.79
C HIS A 211 -4.63 -16.30 8.88
N LEU A 212 -4.33 -15.91 10.12
CA LEU A 212 -4.29 -16.81 11.28
C LEU A 212 -5.66 -16.95 11.95
N CYS A 213 -6.59 -16.03 11.65
CA CYS A 213 -8.00 -16.09 12.06
C CYS A 213 -8.91 -16.03 10.82
N HIS A 214 -9.84 -16.97 10.69
CA HIS A 214 -10.95 -16.88 9.73
C HIS A 214 -12.10 -16.12 10.39
N GLY A 215 -12.39 -14.93 9.89
CA GLY A 215 -13.36 -14.02 10.50
C GLY A 215 -14.80 -14.42 10.21
N GLU A 216 -15.56 -14.65 11.27
CA GLU A 216 -17.02 -14.43 11.23
C GLU A 216 -17.45 -13.21 12.05
N ASP A 217 -16.53 -12.52 12.74
CA ASP A 217 -16.81 -11.23 13.42
C ASP A 217 -15.60 -10.27 13.41
N ALA A 218 -14.80 -10.29 12.33
CA ALA A 218 -14.03 -9.10 11.99
C ALA A 218 -14.97 -8.21 11.18
N ALA A 219 -15.60 -7.24 11.83
CA ALA A 219 -16.30 -6.18 11.12
C ALA A 219 -15.27 -5.46 10.24
N VAL A 220 -15.13 -5.94 8.99
CA VAL A 220 -14.39 -5.24 7.94
C VAL A 220 -15.05 -3.88 7.86
N ASP A 221 -14.33 -2.83 8.29
CA ASP A 221 -14.83 -1.47 8.19
C ASP A 221 -15.26 -1.26 6.73
N PRO A 222 -16.57 -1.08 6.47
CA PRO A 222 -17.07 -0.93 5.12
C PRO A 222 -16.38 0.22 4.38
N CYS A 223 -15.88 1.22 5.11
CA CYS A 223 -15.12 2.32 4.55
C CYS A 223 -13.77 1.91 3.96
N THR A 224 -13.28 0.68 4.12
CA THR A 224 -12.07 0.18 3.44
C THR A 224 -12.36 -0.35 2.03
N LEU A 225 -13.61 -0.71 1.74
CA LEU A 225 -14.04 -1.20 0.44
C LEU A 225 -14.30 -0.04 -0.51
N ALA A 226 -13.55 0.04 -1.61
CA ALA A 226 -13.71 1.10 -2.62
C ALA A 226 -15.16 1.20 -3.16
N THR A 227 -15.84 0.07 -3.29
CA THR A 227 -17.23 -0.04 -3.74
C THR A 227 -18.26 0.46 -2.71
N TYR A 228 -17.89 0.53 -1.43
CA TYR A 228 -18.74 1.09 -0.37
C TYR A 228 -18.38 2.55 -0.10
N ARG A 229 -17.09 2.83 0.13
CA ARG A 229 -16.53 4.15 0.42
C ARG A 229 -16.95 5.24 -0.58
N CYS A 230 -16.99 4.91 -1.88
CA CYS A 230 -17.41 5.84 -2.94
C CYS A 230 -18.76 5.46 -3.57
N ARG A 231 -19.66 4.84 -2.81
CA ARG A 231 -21.01 4.51 -3.29
C ARG A 231 -21.87 5.75 -3.55
N ASP A 232 -21.89 6.67 -2.59
CA ASP A 232 -22.70 7.87 -2.60
C ASP A 232 -22.10 8.96 -1.70
N VAL A 233 -22.60 10.21 -1.85
CA VAL A 233 -22.12 11.39 -1.11
C VAL A 233 -22.13 11.16 0.39
N LYS A 234 -23.23 10.63 0.94
CA LYS A 234 -23.41 10.44 2.37
C LYS A 234 -22.39 9.42 2.90
N THR A 235 -22.22 8.30 2.22
CA THR A 235 -21.25 7.27 2.59
C THR A 235 -19.81 7.78 2.49
N SER A 236 -19.47 8.56 1.46
CA SER A 236 -18.11 9.12 1.33
C SER A 236 -17.79 10.18 2.40
N VAL A 237 -18.80 10.92 2.88
CA VAL A 237 -18.64 11.87 3.99
C VAL A 237 -18.39 11.09 5.27
N GLN A 238 -19.17 10.03 5.51
CA GLN A 238 -18.99 9.14 6.66
C GLN A 238 -17.62 8.47 6.65
N CYS A 239 -17.12 8.08 5.48
CA CYS A 239 -15.81 7.47 5.30
C CYS A 239 -14.65 8.47 5.15
N GLY A 240 -14.88 9.78 5.27
CA GLY A 240 -13.84 10.81 5.17
C GLY A 240 -13.19 10.96 3.78
N THR A 241 -13.83 10.44 2.74
CA THR A 241 -13.25 10.31 1.38
C THR A 241 -14.00 11.11 0.34
N LEU A 242 -14.87 12.03 0.74
CA LEU A 242 -15.68 12.86 -0.17
C LEU A 242 -14.85 13.48 -1.30
N PHE A 243 -13.74 14.15 -0.95
CA PHE A 243 -12.87 14.80 -1.94
C PHE A 243 -12.24 13.81 -2.91
N TYR A 244 -11.79 12.66 -2.41
CA TYR A 244 -11.24 11.59 -3.23
C TYR A 244 -12.31 11.03 -4.18
N CYS A 245 -13.49 10.71 -3.67
CA CYS A 245 -14.58 10.15 -4.46
C CYS A 245 -15.06 11.18 -5.50
N GLN A 246 -15.25 12.45 -5.15
CA GLN A 246 -15.66 13.50 -6.09
C GLN A 246 -14.66 13.74 -7.21
N ARG A 247 -13.36 13.61 -6.92
CA ARG A 247 -12.31 13.95 -7.88
C ARG A 247 -11.91 12.77 -8.76
N PHE A 248 -11.96 11.55 -8.22
CA PHE A 248 -11.36 10.39 -8.87
C PHE A 248 -12.34 9.23 -9.09
N ALA A 249 -13.41 9.10 -8.29
CA ALA A 249 -14.34 7.97 -8.39
C ALA A 249 -15.65 8.34 -9.11
N TRP A 250 -16.24 9.47 -8.76
CA TRP A 250 -17.41 10.04 -9.41
C TRP A 250 -16.93 10.96 -10.52
N LYS A 251 -17.02 10.48 -11.77
CA LYS A 251 -16.89 11.39 -12.92
C LYS A 251 -17.86 12.54 -12.70
N SER A 252 -17.37 13.78 -12.83
CA SER A 252 -18.06 15.02 -12.51
C SER A 252 -19.58 14.90 -12.70
N LEU A 253 -20.32 14.87 -11.59
CA LEU A 253 -21.76 15.07 -11.65
C LEU A 253 -21.95 16.46 -12.25
N ASN A 254 -22.34 16.52 -13.52
CA ASN A 254 -22.82 17.74 -14.13
C ASN A 254 -23.84 18.35 -13.17
N HIS A 255 -23.58 19.58 -12.73
CA HIS A 255 -24.59 20.47 -12.19
C HIS A 255 -25.75 20.51 -13.19
N ASN A 256 -26.77 19.68 -12.97
CA ASN A 256 -28.12 19.82 -13.51
C ASN A 256 -29.02 18.74 -12.91
N THR A 257 -29.35 18.92 -11.63
CA THR A 257 -30.69 18.57 -11.12
C THR A 257 -30.91 19.39 -9.87
N ILE A 258 -31.67 20.47 -10.06
CA ILE A 258 -32.43 21.19 -9.02
C ILE A 258 -33.43 20.20 -8.41
#